data_AF-A0A0J1IQB0-F1
#
_entry.id   AF-A0A0J1IQB0-F1
#
_cell.length_a   1.000
_cell.length_b   1.000
_cell.length_c   1.000
_cell.angle_alpha   90.00
_cell.angle_beta   90.00
_cell.angle_gamma   90.00
#
_symmetry.space_group_name_H-M   'P 1'
#
loop_
_entity.id
_entity.type
_entity.pdbx_description
1 polymer ?
#
loop_
_entity_poly.entity_id
_entity_poly.type
_entity_poly.pdbx_seq_one_letter_code
_entity_poly.pdbx_strand_id
1 'polypeptide(L)'
;MDSIVPVSLRKVEGKGTAKGIDNASVTNKSNLYRGDSLLHSPTRPNGIGKPHISSSGDLVPASKDGLYKGRQVTVTEHILGGYRKGAKSNSPYTSFTNNKNVIGNYGENAIELDISALRKDIQSGKVKDVVILSPKQIQKLIERDVISSDFWKNRAINWTKRDNEYLIKGEVPSQYIKVSPKE
;
A
#
# COMPACT_ATOMS: atom_id res chain seq x y z
N MET A 1 72.17 39.51 12.66
CA MET A 1 72.98 38.28 12.62
C MET A 1 72.14 37.22 13.30
N ASP A 2 71.40 36.46 12.51
CA ASP A 2 71.42 34.99 12.52
C ASP A 2 70.51 34.52 11.39
N SER A 3 71.05 33.55 10.67
CA SER A 3 70.60 33.02 9.40
C SER A 3 70.21 31.55 9.61
N ILE A 4 69.52 30.99 8.61
CA ILE A 4 69.36 29.54 8.34
C ILE A 4 68.39 28.82 9.32
N VAL A 5 67.38 28.00 8.95
CA VAL A 5 67.10 27.14 7.78
C VAL A 5 65.57 26.88 7.71
N PRO A 6 64.97 26.58 6.53
CA PRO A 6 63.54 26.39 6.37
C PRO A 6 63.09 24.96 6.72
N VAL A 7 61.96 24.82 7.43
CA VAL A 7 61.35 23.50 7.64
C VAL A 7 60.50 23.11 6.43
N SER A 8 60.86 21.94 5.91
CA SER A 8 60.43 21.30 4.69
C SER A 8 58.93 21.05 4.56
N LEU A 9 58.44 21.25 3.33
CA LEU A 9 57.14 20.81 2.82
C LEU A 9 56.95 19.29 3.04
N ARG A 10 55.84 18.92 3.70
CA ARG A 10 55.19 17.63 3.44
C ARG A 10 53.85 17.85 2.76
N LYS A 11 53.86 17.56 1.47
CA LYS A 11 52.72 17.37 0.57
C LYS A 11 51.84 16.25 1.13
N VAL A 12 50.62 16.57 1.57
CA VAL A 12 49.58 15.55 1.76
C VAL A 12 48.71 15.57 0.51
N GLU A 13 49.04 14.68 -0.43
CA GLU A 13 48.13 14.28 -1.51
C GLU A 13 46.98 13.47 -0.91
N GLY A 14 45.89 14.15 -0.56
CA GLY A 14 44.60 13.53 -0.31
C GLY A 14 43.84 13.39 -1.63
N LYS A 15 44.07 12.27 -2.32
CA LYS A 15 43.32 11.83 -3.51
C LYS A 15 41.82 12.03 -3.30
N GLY A 16 41.19 12.65 -4.31
CA GLY A 16 39.75 12.69 -4.42
C GLY A 16 39.15 11.29 -4.33
N THR A 17 38.08 11.20 -3.57
CA THR A 17 36.94 10.36 -3.92
C THR A 17 35.72 11.18 -3.53
N ALA A 18 35.05 11.73 -4.54
CA ALA A 18 33.65 12.11 -4.40
C ALA A 18 32.94 10.84 -3.89
N LYS A 19 32.66 10.79 -2.59
CA LYS A 19 31.87 9.70 -2.01
C LYS A 19 30.54 9.73 -2.72
N GLY A 20 30.21 8.55 -3.25
CA GLY A 20 29.11 8.32 -4.16
C GLY A 20 27.88 9.11 -3.75
N ILE A 21 27.33 9.79 -4.73
CA ILE A 21 25.90 10.05 -4.75
C ILE A 21 25.31 8.65 -4.70
N ASP A 22 24.94 8.20 -3.51
CA ASP A 22 24.20 6.96 -3.34
C ASP A 22 22.94 7.15 -4.18
N ASN A 23 22.92 6.51 -5.35
CA ASN A 23 21.75 6.37 -6.21
C ASN A 23 20.72 5.45 -5.51
N ALA A 24 20.46 5.68 -4.22
CA ALA A 24 19.31 5.20 -3.48
C ALA A 24 18.01 5.94 -3.89
N SER A 25 17.99 6.48 -5.11
CA SER A 25 16.83 7.02 -5.80
C SER A 25 16.53 6.23 -7.07
N VAL A 26 16.66 4.90 -7.02
CA VAL A 26 15.78 4.06 -7.82
C VAL A 26 14.50 3.92 -7.01
N THR A 27 13.56 4.86 -7.22
CA THR A 27 12.17 4.65 -6.84
C THR A 27 11.75 3.34 -7.49
N ASN A 28 11.74 2.24 -6.74
CA ASN A 28 11.25 0.96 -7.23
C ASN A 28 9.75 1.16 -7.53
N LYS A 29 9.46 1.47 -8.78
CA LYS A 29 8.13 1.57 -9.39
C LYS A 29 7.52 0.17 -9.49
N SER A 30 7.37 -0.52 -8.36
CA SER A 30 6.64 -1.77 -8.36
C SER A 30 5.15 -1.47 -8.31
N ASN A 31 4.45 -1.95 -9.34
CA ASN A 31 3.01 -2.03 -9.31
C ASN A 31 2.56 -2.84 -8.10
N LEU A 32 1.34 -2.58 -7.65
CA LEU A 32 0.74 -3.38 -6.58
C LEU A 32 -0.20 -4.42 -7.17
N TYR A 33 -0.40 -5.50 -6.44
CA TYR A 33 -1.16 -6.64 -6.91
C TYR A 33 -2.18 -7.09 -5.87
N ARG A 34 -3.27 -7.66 -6.38
CA ARG A 34 -4.33 -8.30 -5.60
C ARG A 34 -4.78 -9.56 -6.32
N GLY A 35 -4.86 -10.68 -5.62
CA GLY A 35 -5.47 -11.91 -6.16
C GLY A 35 -6.99 -11.92 -5.96
N ASP A 36 -7.74 -12.38 -6.96
CA ASP A 36 -9.20 -12.50 -6.88
C ASP A 36 -9.79 -13.58 -7.83
N SER A 37 -10.76 -14.38 -7.36
CA SER A 37 -11.50 -15.35 -8.18
C SER A 37 -12.85 -14.83 -8.69
N LEU A 38 -13.41 -13.80 -8.05
CA LEU A 38 -14.76 -13.33 -8.29
C LEU A 38 -14.72 -11.85 -8.64
N LEU A 39 -14.02 -11.51 -9.72
CA LEU A 39 -13.66 -10.14 -10.08
C LEU A 39 -14.86 -9.19 -10.11
N HIS A 40 -16.01 -9.64 -10.62
CA HIS A 40 -17.21 -8.82 -10.79
C HIS A 40 -18.26 -9.03 -9.68
N SER A 41 -18.01 -9.90 -8.70
CA SER A 41 -18.96 -10.14 -7.62
C SER A 41 -18.71 -9.19 -6.45
N PRO A 42 -19.68 -8.36 -6.05
CA PRO A 42 -19.55 -7.45 -4.91
C PRO A 42 -19.53 -8.18 -3.56
N THR A 43 -19.88 -9.47 -3.55
CA THR A 43 -19.91 -10.30 -2.34
C THR A 43 -19.17 -11.62 -2.55
N ARG A 44 -18.62 -12.15 -1.46
CA ARG A 44 -18.10 -13.53 -1.39
C ARG A 44 -19.25 -14.54 -1.21
N PRO A 45 -19.04 -15.84 -1.45
CA PRO A 45 -20.05 -16.87 -1.21
C PRO A 45 -20.57 -16.91 0.24
N ASN A 46 -19.77 -16.46 1.20
CA ASN A 46 -20.16 -16.33 2.61
C ASN A 46 -20.86 -15.00 2.96
N GLY A 47 -21.31 -14.25 1.95
CA GLY A 47 -22.06 -12.98 2.10
C GLY A 47 -21.22 -11.76 2.49
N ILE A 48 -19.91 -11.89 2.69
CA ILE A 48 -19.04 -10.75 3.04
C ILE A 48 -18.82 -9.88 1.80
N GLY A 49 -19.11 -8.58 1.92
CA GLY A 49 -18.84 -7.59 0.90
C GLY A 49 -17.35 -7.49 0.58
N LYS A 50 -17.03 -7.29 -0.70
CA LYS A 50 -15.66 -7.27 -1.19
C LYS A 50 -15.50 -6.24 -2.32
N PRO A 51 -14.26 -5.76 -2.54
CA PRO A 51 -13.94 -5.01 -3.74
C PRO A 51 -14.24 -5.82 -5.00
N HIS A 52 -14.73 -5.16 -6.04
CA HIS A 52 -15.10 -5.77 -7.32
C HIS A 52 -14.91 -4.78 -8.48
N ILE A 53 -14.79 -5.32 -9.68
CA ILE A 53 -14.77 -4.55 -10.93
C ILE A 53 -16.21 -4.27 -11.35
N SER A 54 -16.56 -2.98 -11.44
CA SER A 54 -17.86 -2.51 -11.91
C SER A 54 -18.07 -2.77 -13.40
N SER A 55 -19.26 -2.46 -13.91
CA SER A 55 -19.55 -2.49 -15.34
C SER A 55 -18.77 -1.46 -16.15
N SER A 56 -18.33 -0.35 -15.54
CA SER A 56 -17.43 0.65 -16.14
C SER A 56 -15.96 0.21 -16.14
N GLY A 57 -15.64 -0.93 -15.52
CA GLY A 57 -14.28 -1.43 -15.38
C GLY A 57 -13.52 -0.84 -14.20
N ASP A 58 -14.13 0.02 -13.39
CA ASP A 58 -13.51 0.62 -12.21
C ASP A 58 -13.46 -0.40 -11.06
N LEU A 59 -12.44 -0.30 -10.21
CA LEU A 59 -12.34 -1.14 -9.01
C LEU A 59 -13.00 -0.43 -7.83
N VAL A 60 -14.19 -0.91 -7.49
CA VAL A 60 -15.04 -0.36 -6.44
C VAL A 60 -14.75 -1.09 -5.12
N PRO A 61 -14.57 -0.39 -3.98
CA PRO A 61 -14.42 -1.03 -2.67
C PRO A 61 -15.74 -1.70 -2.24
N ALA A 62 -15.73 -2.42 -1.11
CA ALA A 62 -16.95 -3.06 -0.61
C ALA A 62 -18.07 -2.03 -0.28
N SER A 63 -17.69 -0.85 0.20
CA SER A 63 -18.61 0.30 0.38
C SER A 63 -17.83 1.59 0.25
N LYS A 64 -18.28 2.52 -0.61
CA LYS A 64 -17.62 3.83 -0.82
C LYS A 64 -17.69 4.72 0.43
N ASP A 65 -18.84 4.73 1.10
CA ASP A 65 -19.08 5.57 2.29
C ASP A 65 -18.22 5.13 3.47
N GLY A 66 -17.91 3.84 3.53
CA GLY A 66 -17.02 3.29 4.55
C GLY A 66 -17.62 3.29 5.95
N LEU A 67 -18.95 3.39 6.09
CA LEU A 67 -19.63 3.55 7.38
C LEU A 67 -20.08 2.20 7.96
N TYR A 68 -19.77 1.98 9.22
CA TYR A 68 -20.27 0.84 10.01
C TYR A 68 -20.59 1.30 11.42
N LYS A 69 -21.83 1.03 11.87
CA LYS A 69 -22.33 1.48 13.19
C LYS A 69 -22.15 2.99 13.44
N GLY A 70 -22.46 3.81 12.43
CA GLY A 70 -22.42 5.27 12.53
C GLY A 70 -21.03 5.91 12.52
N ARG A 71 -19.96 5.14 12.28
CA ARG A 71 -18.58 5.64 12.17
C ARG A 71 -17.87 5.05 10.96
N GLN A 72 -16.73 5.64 10.59
CA GLN A 72 -15.85 5.06 9.58
C GLN A 72 -15.31 3.69 10.05
N VAL A 73 -15.25 2.73 9.14
CA VAL A 73 -14.57 1.44 9.31
C VAL A 73 -13.08 1.71 9.52
N THR A 74 -12.50 1.11 10.56
CA THR A 74 -11.07 1.28 10.83
C THR A 74 -10.21 0.43 9.91
N VAL A 75 -8.96 0.85 9.74
CA VAL A 75 -7.95 0.06 9.03
C VAL A 75 -7.76 -1.31 9.69
N THR A 76 -7.77 -1.38 11.01
CA THR A 76 -7.68 -2.64 11.76
C THR A 76 -8.84 -3.56 11.44
N GLU A 77 -10.09 -3.05 11.47
CA GLU A 77 -11.27 -3.85 11.13
C GLU A 77 -11.22 -4.40 9.70
N HIS A 78 -10.72 -3.59 8.76
CA HIS A 78 -10.51 -4.03 7.38
C HIS A 78 -9.51 -5.20 7.30
N ILE A 79 -8.36 -5.08 7.96
CA ILE A 79 -7.28 -6.08 7.91
C ILE A 79 -7.68 -7.38 8.59
N LEU A 80 -8.44 -7.29 9.68
CA LEU A 80 -8.95 -8.47 10.40
C LEU A 80 -9.95 -9.29 9.57
N GLY A 81 -10.48 -8.74 8.47
CA GLY A 81 -11.24 -9.48 7.47
C GLY A 81 -12.41 -10.27 8.06
N GLY A 82 -12.37 -11.60 7.92
CA GLY A 82 -13.42 -12.50 8.38
C GLY A 82 -13.71 -12.45 9.89
N TYR A 83 -12.77 -11.97 10.72
CA TYR A 83 -13.02 -11.76 12.16
C TYR A 83 -13.86 -10.50 12.44
N ARG A 84 -14.09 -9.66 11.43
CA ARG A 84 -14.84 -8.41 11.49
C ARG A 84 -15.80 -8.29 10.30
N LYS A 85 -16.49 -9.37 9.95
CA LYS A 85 -17.35 -9.47 8.75
C LYS A 85 -18.24 -8.25 8.52
N GLY A 86 -18.95 -7.79 9.55
CA GLY A 86 -19.82 -6.61 9.46
C GLY A 86 -19.08 -5.35 9.01
N ALA A 87 -17.96 -5.01 9.67
CA ALA A 87 -17.14 -3.87 9.28
C ALA A 87 -16.45 -4.10 7.92
N LYS A 88 -15.99 -5.34 7.64
CA LYS A 88 -15.30 -5.69 6.40
C LYS A 88 -16.20 -5.49 5.17
N SER A 89 -17.48 -5.88 5.25
CA SER A 89 -18.46 -5.66 4.17
C SER A 89 -18.74 -4.18 3.91
N ASN A 90 -18.48 -3.31 4.87
CA ASN A 90 -18.69 -1.86 4.77
C ASN A 90 -17.37 -1.10 4.57
N SER A 91 -16.29 -1.80 4.21
CA SER A 91 -14.97 -1.18 4.12
C SER A 91 -14.83 -0.30 2.86
N PRO A 92 -14.26 0.92 3.00
CA PRO A 92 -13.88 1.77 1.87
C PRO A 92 -12.51 1.43 1.29
N TYR A 93 -11.80 0.47 1.88
CA TYR A 93 -10.46 0.07 1.46
C TYR A 93 -10.48 -1.16 0.55
N THR A 94 -9.52 -1.19 -0.36
CA THR A 94 -9.12 -2.34 -1.16
C THR A 94 -7.66 -2.69 -0.85
N SER A 95 -7.44 -3.95 -0.43
CA SER A 95 -6.13 -4.53 -0.16
C SER A 95 -5.32 -4.80 -1.43
N PHE A 96 -4.06 -4.40 -1.38
CA PHE A 96 -3.03 -4.69 -2.37
C PHE A 96 -1.69 -5.02 -1.68
N THR A 97 -0.77 -5.61 -2.42
CA THR A 97 0.62 -5.87 -1.98
C THR A 97 1.58 -5.78 -3.15
N ASN A 98 2.82 -5.37 -2.91
CA ASN A 98 3.90 -5.48 -3.90
C ASN A 98 4.63 -6.83 -3.84
N ASN A 99 4.22 -7.73 -2.93
CA ASN A 99 4.79 -9.06 -2.77
C ASN A 99 3.99 -10.07 -3.61
N LYS A 100 4.50 -10.40 -4.81
CA LYS A 100 3.84 -11.36 -5.72
C LYS A 100 3.64 -12.76 -5.10
N ASN A 101 4.43 -13.16 -4.11
CA ASN A 101 4.25 -14.44 -3.43
C ASN A 101 2.98 -14.46 -2.56
N VAL A 102 2.55 -13.30 -2.06
CA VAL A 102 1.32 -13.19 -1.25
C VAL A 102 0.09 -13.42 -2.14
N ILE A 103 0.05 -12.81 -3.33
CA ILE A 103 -1.10 -12.94 -4.22
C ILE A 103 -1.28 -14.37 -4.75
N GLY A 104 -0.22 -15.17 -4.87
CA GLY A 104 -0.29 -16.54 -5.38
C GLY A 104 -1.33 -17.40 -4.66
N ASN A 105 -1.57 -17.13 -3.37
CA ASN A 105 -2.52 -17.87 -2.54
C ASN A 105 -4.00 -17.47 -2.71
N TYR A 106 -4.32 -16.46 -3.55
CA TYR A 106 -5.65 -15.82 -3.57
C TYR A 106 -6.33 -15.83 -4.94
N GLY A 107 -6.99 -16.93 -5.29
CA GLY A 107 -7.83 -17.03 -6.50
C GLY A 107 -7.07 -17.12 -7.82
N GLU A 108 -7.80 -17.10 -8.95
CA GLU A 108 -7.24 -17.42 -10.27
C GLU A 108 -6.83 -16.19 -11.10
N ASN A 109 -7.24 -14.99 -10.70
CA ASN A 109 -6.92 -13.75 -11.41
C ASN A 109 -6.09 -12.82 -10.53
N ALA A 110 -5.31 -11.96 -11.17
CA ALA A 110 -4.60 -10.85 -10.55
C ALA A 110 -5.17 -9.51 -11.05
N ILE A 111 -5.34 -8.58 -10.13
CA ILE A 111 -5.53 -7.16 -10.41
C ILE A 111 -4.20 -6.49 -10.10
N GLU A 112 -3.57 -5.94 -11.13
CA GLU A 112 -2.39 -5.10 -11.05
C GLU A 112 -2.81 -3.62 -10.99
N LEU A 113 -2.14 -2.84 -10.17
CA LEU A 113 -2.38 -1.41 -9.96
C LEU A 113 -1.11 -0.62 -10.27
N ASP A 114 -1.19 0.30 -11.24
CA ASP A 114 -0.16 1.32 -11.45
C ASP A 114 -0.28 2.40 -10.36
N ILE A 115 0.32 2.09 -9.21
CA ILE A 115 0.36 2.98 -8.06
C ILE A 115 1.12 4.28 -8.36
N SER A 116 2.05 4.28 -9.31
CA SER A 116 2.84 5.46 -9.63
C SER A 116 2.00 6.48 -10.40
N ALA A 117 1.29 6.03 -11.44
CA ALA A 117 0.37 6.86 -12.19
C ALA A 117 -0.80 7.33 -11.32
N LEU A 118 -1.41 6.44 -10.53
CA LEU A 118 -2.49 6.81 -9.61
C LEU A 118 -2.04 7.88 -8.61
N ARG A 119 -0.87 7.70 -7.97
CA ARG A 119 -0.34 8.69 -7.02
C ARG A 119 -0.11 10.05 -7.68
N LYS A 120 0.45 10.07 -8.89
CA LYS A 120 0.69 11.31 -9.64
C LYS A 120 -0.62 12.06 -9.91
N ASP A 121 -1.65 11.34 -10.34
CA ASP A 121 -2.94 11.94 -10.69
C ASP A 121 -3.78 12.34 -9.47
N ILE A 122 -3.58 11.69 -8.32
CA ILE A 122 -4.10 12.17 -7.03
C ILE A 122 -3.42 13.50 -6.64
N GLN A 123 -2.09 13.56 -6.74
CA GLN A 123 -1.32 14.76 -6.37
C GLN A 123 -1.61 15.96 -7.25
N SER A 124 -1.94 15.74 -8.53
CA SER A 124 -2.36 16.81 -9.45
C SER A 124 -3.82 17.23 -9.28
N GLY A 125 -4.60 16.52 -8.44
CA GLY A 125 -6.03 16.77 -8.25
C GLY A 125 -6.94 16.23 -9.36
N LYS A 126 -6.37 15.50 -10.33
CA LYS A 126 -7.12 14.85 -11.42
C LYS A 126 -7.97 13.69 -10.89
N VAL A 127 -7.43 12.89 -9.97
CA VAL A 127 -8.17 11.86 -9.25
C VAL A 127 -8.50 12.38 -7.86
N LYS A 128 -9.79 12.41 -7.53
CA LYS A 128 -10.32 12.86 -6.24
C LYS A 128 -10.88 11.68 -5.46
N ASP A 129 -11.06 11.86 -4.15
CA ASP A 129 -11.69 10.88 -3.25
C ASP A 129 -10.99 9.52 -3.17
N VAL A 130 -9.72 9.46 -3.58
CA VAL A 130 -8.85 8.29 -3.47
C VAL A 130 -7.68 8.59 -2.55
N VAL A 131 -7.41 7.69 -1.61
CA VAL A 131 -6.26 7.79 -0.70
C VAL A 131 -5.43 6.52 -0.75
N ILE A 132 -4.12 6.66 -0.91
CA ILE A 132 -3.16 5.56 -0.85
C ILE A 132 -2.54 5.51 0.53
N LEU A 133 -2.71 4.39 1.23
CA LEU A 133 -2.07 4.12 2.52
C LEU A 133 -0.93 3.11 2.33
N SER A 134 0.28 3.55 2.65
CA SER A 134 1.47 2.70 2.69
C SER A 134 1.50 1.79 3.92
N PRO A 135 2.30 0.70 3.90
CA PRO A 135 2.44 -0.20 5.05
C PRO A 135 2.75 0.51 6.37
N LYS A 136 3.62 1.55 6.34
CA LYS A 136 3.96 2.35 7.53
C LYS A 136 2.79 3.19 8.02
N GLN A 137 1.99 3.77 7.14
CA GLN A 137 0.80 4.53 7.51
C GLN A 137 -0.28 3.61 8.09
N ILE A 138 -0.46 2.43 7.50
CA ILE A 138 -1.39 1.40 7.99
C ILE A 138 -1.03 0.99 9.42
N GLN A 139 0.24 0.66 9.69
CA GLN A 139 0.70 0.31 11.03
C GLN A 139 0.39 1.42 12.05
N LYS A 140 0.71 2.67 11.74
CA LYS A 140 0.40 3.82 12.61
C LYS A 140 -1.11 4.00 12.85
N LEU A 141 -1.94 3.71 11.85
CA LEU A 141 -3.40 3.78 12.00
C LEU A 141 -3.93 2.64 12.88
N ILE A 142 -3.34 1.44 12.79
CA ILE A 142 -3.68 0.33 13.68
C ILE A 142 -3.25 0.63 15.12
N GLU A 143 -2.04 1.13 15.33
CA GLU A 143 -1.52 1.48 16.66
C GLU A 143 -2.42 2.50 17.39
N ARG A 144 -2.98 3.46 16.65
CA ARG A 144 -3.88 4.50 17.15
C ARG A 144 -5.36 4.08 17.19
N ASP A 145 -5.69 2.87 16.76
CA ASP A 145 -7.07 2.39 16.79
C ASP A 145 -7.55 2.23 18.23
N VAL A 146 -8.61 2.97 18.59
CA VAL A 146 -9.25 2.94 19.91
C VAL A 146 -10.44 1.97 19.97
N ILE A 147 -10.86 1.43 18.82
CA ILE A 147 -12.00 0.51 18.72
C ILE A 147 -11.56 -0.93 18.97
N SER A 148 -10.39 -1.31 18.46
CA SER A 148 -9.86 -2.68 18.55
C SER A 148 -8.98 -2.86 19.79
N SER A 149 -9.13 -3.99 20.50
CA SER A 149 -8.24 -4.32 21.62
C SER A 149 -6.80 -4.58 21.17
N ASP A 150 -5.85 -4.50 22.10
CA ASP A 150 -4.42 -4.70 21.81
C ASP A 150 -4.12 -6.06 21.16
N PHE A 151 -4.78 -7.13 21.61
CA PHE A 151 -4.68 -8.44 20.96
C PHE A 151 -4.99 -8.37 19.46
N TRP A 152 -6.08 -7.70 19.09
CA TRP A 152 -6.51 -7.58 17.70
C TRP A 152 -5.63 -6.62 16.90
N LYS A 153 -5.17 -5.53 17.50
CA LYS A 153 -4.19 -4.62 16.89
C LYS A 153 -2.89 -5.33 16.59
N ASN A 154 -2.33 -6.07 17.55
CA ASN A 154 -1.09 -6.84 17.38
C ASN A 154 -1.22 -7.87 16.25
N ARG A 155 -2.37 -8.55 16.17
CA ARG A 155 -2.66 -9.47 15.07
C ARG A 155 -2.69 -8.77 13.71
N ALA A 156 -3.38 -7.63 13.61
CA ALA A 156 -3.46 -6.85 12.38
C ALA A 156 -2.09 -6.29 11.94
N ILE A 157 -1.26 -5.84 12.89
CA ILE A 157 0.12 -5.41 12.64
C ILE A 157 0.95 -6.55 12.05
N ASN A 158 0.86 -7.75 12.62
CA ASN A 158 1.61 -8.91 12.15
C ASN A 158 1.23 -9.28 10.71
N TRP A 159 -0.07 -9.27 10.37
CA TRP A 159 -0.52 -9.55 9.00
C TRP A 159 -0.09 -8.46 8.02
N THR A 160 -0.24 -7.19 8.40
CA THR A 160 0.22 -6.05 7.59
C THR A 160 1.70 -6.16 7.25
N LYS A 161 2.54 -6.51 8.24
CA LYS A 161 3.98 -6.67 8.08
C LYS A 161 4.33 -7.85 7.19
N ARG A 162 3.70 -9.02 7.43
CA ARG A 162 3.92 -10.23 6.64
C ARG A 162 3.60 -10.00 5.16
N ASP A 163 2.48 -9.35 4.89
CA ASP A 163 1.95 -9.21 3.53
C ASP A 163 2.45 -7.95 2.82
N ASN A 164 3.20 -7.08 3.51
CA ASN A 164 3.58 -5.74 3.05
C ASN A 164 2.39 -4.97 2.45
N GLU A 165 1.31 -4.95 3.22
CA GLU A 165 -0.02 -4.49 2.78
C GLU A 165 -0.04 -3.01 2.41
N TYR A 166 -0.70 -2.70 1.30
CA TYR A 166 -1.15 -1.36 0.91
C TYR A 166 -2.67 -1.33 0.88
N LEU A 167 -3.26 -0.22 1.30
CA LEU A 167 -4.70 -0.01 1.21
C LEU A 167 -4.98 1.19 0.31
N ILE A 168 -5.88 1.00 -0.64
CA ILE A 168 -6.45 2.08 -1.44
C ILE A 168 -7.85 2.35 -0.90
N LYS A 169 -8.07 3.55 -0.35
CA LYS A 169 -9.41 4.02 0.04
C LYS A 169 -10.08 4.63 -1.18
N GLY A 170 -11.33 4.27 -1.44
CA GLY A 170 -12.12 4.81 -2.55
C GLY A 170 -12.11 3.92 -3.79
N GLU A 171 -12.80 4.39 -4.83
CA GLU A 171 -12.87 3.72 -6.13
C GLU A 171 -11.63 4.03 -6.96
N VAL A 172 -11.05 3.00 -7.59
CA VAL A 172 -9.89 3.18 -8.47
C VAL A 172 -10.36 3.16 -9.93
N PRO A 173 -10.12 4.24 -10.71
CA PRO A 173 -10.48 4.25 -12.11
C PRO A 173 -9.79 3.16 -12.92
N SER A 174 -10.52 2.59 -13.88
CA SER A 174 -10.09 1.47 -14.73
C SER A 174 -8.74 1.68 -15.39
N GLN A 175 -8.42 2.90 -15.80
CA GLN A 175 -7.15 3.27 -16.45
C GLN A 175 -5.89 3.02 -15.61
N TYR A 176 -6.01 2.82 -14.29
CA TYR A 176 -4.88 2.51 -13.41
C TYR A 176 -4.75 1.02 -13.08
N ILE A 177 -5.69 0.19 -13.54
CA ILE A 177 -5.70 -1.23 -13.24
C ILE A 177 -5.60 -2.09 -14.49
N LYS A 178 -4.95 -3.23 -14.33
CA LYS A 178 -4.90 -4.29 -15.34
C LYS A 178 -5.34 -5.59 -14.68
N VAL A 179 -6.23 -6.31 -15.35
CA VAL A 179 -6.67 -7.64 -14.92
C VAL A 179 -6.03 -8.68 -15.82
N SER A 180 -5.48 -9.73 -15.23
CA SER A 180 -4.97 -10.88 -15.95
C SER A 180 -5.30 -12.18 -15.21
N PRO A 181 -5.43 -13.31 -15.92
CA PRO A 181 -5.24 -14.62 -15.31
C PRO A 181 -3.89 -14.65 -14.58
N LYS A 182 -3.78 -15.45 -13.53
CA LYS A 182 -2.48 -15.73 -12.93
C LYS A 182 -1.71 -16.72 -13.81
N GLU A 183 -0.40 -16.50 -13.91
CA GLU A 183 0.56 -17.46 -14.48
C GLU A 183 0.83 -18.60 -13.50
#